data_AF-A0A2P5MCE4-F1
#
_entry.id   AF-A0A2P5MCE4-F1
#
_cell.length_a   1.000
_cell.length_b   1.000
_cell.length_c   1.000
_cell.angle_alpha   90.00
_cell.angle_beta   90.00
_cell.angle_gamma   90.00
#
_symmetry.space_group_name_H-M   'P 1'
#
loop_
_entity.id
_entity.type
_entity.pdbx_description
1 polymer ?
#
loop_
_entity_poly.entity_id
_entity_poly.type
_entity_poly.pdbx_seq_one_letter_code
_entity_poly.pdbx_strand_id
1 'polypeptide(L)'
;LHGRARTLQWLFWQVGGLGPMAGQNHHFAKYAPAKIPYAIERYRNETGRLYGVMDGQLAKTPFLAGEYSIADIACYPWIVPHEDQGQDLHDFPHLKRWFEAIHSRPAVIRAYAAGAPYERSRLDFTALEREILFGQSTERGGAK
;
A
#
# COMPACT_ATOMS: atom_id res chain seq x y z
N LEU A 1 12.19 18.76 18.13
CA LEU A 1 10.99 19.14 17.32
C LEU A 1 11.08 18.66 15.86
N HIS A 2 12.22 18.80 15.17
CA HIS A 2 12.38 18.40 13.77
C HIS A 2 12.05 16.93 13.45
N GLY A 3 12.41 15.97 14.32
CA GLY A 3 12.12 14.54 14.08
C GLY A 3 10.62 14.20 14.01
N ARG A 4 9.81 14.82 14.89
CA ARG A 4 8.35 14.65 14.88
C ARG A 4 7.75 15.20 13.59
N ALA A 5 8.17 16.39 13.16
CA ALA A 5 7.67 17.00 11.94
C ALA A 5 7.98 16.12 10.71
N ARG A 6 9.20 15.58 10.59
CA ARG A 6 9.56 14.65 9.49
C ARG A 6 8.74 13.37 9.52
N THR A 7 8.53 12.79 10.71
CA THR A 7 7.69 11.59 10.85
C THR A 7 6.27 11.85 10.38
N LEU A 8 5.67 12.98 10.80
CA LEU A 8 4.32 13.35 10.39
C LEU A 8 4.23 13.66 8.90
N GLN A 9 5.23 14.33 8.32
CA GLN A 9 5.28 14.58 6.88
C GLN A 9 5.19 13.27 6.08
N TRP A 10 5.96 12.25 6.44
CA TRP A 10 5.91 10.95 5.77
C TRP A 10 4.62 10.17 6.06
N LEU A 11 4.08 10.29 7.27
CA LEU A 11 2.78 9.69 7.60
C LEU A 11 1.66 10.31 6.74
N PHE A 12 1.61 11.64 6.61
CA PHE A 12 0.62 12.30 5.75
C PHE A 12 0.84 12.02 4.27
N TRP A 13 2.11 11.91 3.83
CA TRP A 13 2.43 11.47 2.48
C TRP A 13 1.92 10.04 2.21
N GLN A 14 2.01 9.13 3.19
CA GLN A 14 1.45 7.79 3.07
C GLN A 14 -0.08 7.83 2.94
N VAL A 15 -0.75 8.58 3.82
CA VAL A 15 -2.22 8.67 3.87
C VAL A 15 -2.80 9.36 2.64
N GLY A 16 -2.11 10.35 2.07
CA GLY A 16 -2.58 11.10 0.89
C GLY A 16 -2.06 10.61 -0.46
N GLY A 17 -0.96 9.85 -0.48
CA GLY A 17 -0.26 9.42 -1.69
C GLY A 17 -0.21 7.90 -1.83
N LEU A 18 0.74 7.26 -1.11
CA LEU A 18 1.01 5.82 -1.24
C LEU A 18 -0.25 4.96 -1.08
N GLY A 19 -0.97 5.12 0.04
CA GLY A 19 -2.15 4.32 0.34
C GLY A 19 -3.26 4.46 -0.71
N PRO A 20 -3.75 5.68 -0.97
CA PRO A 20 -4.81 5.89 -1.96
C PRO A 20 -4.43 5.38 -3.36
N MET A 21 -3.22 5.67 -3.85
CA MET A 21 -2.83 5.32 -5.22
C MET A 21 -2.59 3.82 -5.38
N ALA A 22 -1.93 3.16 -4.42
CA ALA A 22 -1.80 1.70 -4.42
C ALA A 22 -3.17 1.00 -4.24
N GLY A 23 -4.08 1.61 -3.47
CA GLY A 23 -5.46 1.15 -3.36
C GLY A 23 -6.20 1.17 -4.71
N GLN A 24 -6.06 2.25 -5.48
CA GLN A 24 -6.62 2.32 -6.83
C GLN A 24 -5.95 1.33 -7.78
N ASN A 25 -4.64 1.15 -7.69
CA ASN A 25 -3.93 0.12 -8.45
C ASN A 25 -4.56 -1.26 -8.21
N HIS A 26 -4.69 -1.69 -6.96
CA HIS A 26 -5.36 -2.95 -6.62
C HIS A 26 -6.81 -3.00 -7.12
N HIS A 27 -7.57 -1.91 -6.97
CA HIS A 27 -8.96 -1.88 -7.40
C HIS A 27 -9.10 -2.14 -8.90
N PHE A 28 -8.41 -1.38 -9.75
CA PHE A 28 -8.52 -1.55 -11.20
C PHE A 28 -7.83 -2.82 -11.70
N ALA A 29 -6.74 -3.25 -11.07
CA ALA A 29 -6.01 -4.45 -11.46
C ALA A 29 -6.74 -5.74 -11.08
N LYS A 30 -7.40 -5.78 -9.91
CA LYS A 30 -7.97 -7.02 -9.34
C LYS A 30 -9.48 -7.01 -9.18
N TYR A 31 -10.06 -5.92 -8.69
CA TYR A 31 -11.43 -5.93 -8.16
C TYR A 31 -12.49 -5.36 -9.09
N ALA A 32 -12.11 -4.44 -9.98
CA ALA A 32 -13.02 -3.82 -10.93
C ALA A 32 -13.71 -4.89 -11.81
N PRO A 33 -15.03 -4.80 -12.01
CA PRO A 33 -15.79 -5.82 -12.75
C PRO A 33 -15.41 -5.88 -14.24
N ALA A 34 -14.90 -4.77 -14.78
CA ALA A 34 -14.35 -4.67 -16.12
C ALA A 34 -12.90 -4.20 -16.06
N LYS A 35 -12.06 -4.73 -16.95
CA LYS A 35 -10.68 -4.24 -17.12
C LYS A 35 -10.68 -2.94 -17.89
N ILE A 36 -10.05 -1.93 -17.32
CA ILE A 36 -9.89 -0.60 -17.92
C ILE A 36 -8.38 -0.36 -18.08
N PRO A 37 -7.79 -0.69 -19.25
CA PRO A 37 -6.34 -0.67 -19.44
C PRO A 37 -5.68 0.65 -19.03
N TYR A 38 -6.28 1.77 -19.43
CA TYR A 38 -5.79 3.10 -19.06
C TYR A 38 -5.73 3.33 -17.53
N ALA A 39 -6.77 2.91 -16.79
CA ALA A 39 -6.78 3.09 -15.34
C ALA A 39 -5.73 2.20 -14.66
N ILE A 40 -5.63 0.94 -15.10
CA ILE A 40 -4.60 0.01 -14.62
C ILE A 40 -3.20 0.60 -14.83
N GLU A 41 -2.90 1.03 -16.06
CA GLU A 41 -1.60 1.60 -16.39
C GLU A 41 -1.31 2.88 -15.59
N ARG A 42 -2.29 3.79 -15.50
CA ARG A 42 -2.16 5.03 -14.73
C ARG A 42 -1.77 4.77 -13.27
N TYR A 43 -2.49 3.89 -12.58
CA TYR A 43 -2.26 3.64 -11.16
C TYR A 43 -1.06 2.72 -10.90
N ARG A 44 -0.71 1.83 -11.84
CA ARG A 44 0.57 1.12 -11.80
C ARG A 44 1.75 2.09 -11.89
N ASN A 45 1.71 3.01 -12.86
CA ASN A 45 2.78 3.99 -13.05
C ASN A 45 2.88 4.96 -11.87
N GLU A 46 1.76 5.42 -11.30
CA GLU A 46 1.79 6.27 -10.11
C GLU A 46 2.30 5.52 -8.87
N THR A 47 1.97 4.23 -8.72
CA THR A 47 2.54 3.40 -7.64
C THR A 47 4.06 3.31 -7.77
N GLY A 48 4.58 3.04 -8.97
CA GLY A 48 6.02 3.02 -9.24
C GLY A 48 6.70 4.37 -9.00
N ARG A 49 6.05 5.48 -9.36
CA ARG A 49 6.55 6.83 -9.05
C ARG A 49 6.68 7.05 -7.53
N LEU A 50 5.71 6.60 -6.75
CA LEU A 50 5.71 6.71 -5.29
C LEU A 50 6.79 5.80 -4.65
N TYR A 51 7.04 4.62 -5.22
CA TYR A 51 8.17 3.76 -4.85
C TYR A 51 9.50 4.48 -5.10
N GLY A 52 9.65 5.14 -6.25
CA GLY A 52 10.82 5.96 -6.56
C GLY A 52 11.03 7.13 -5.58
N VAL A 53 9.96 7.75 -5.08
CA VAL A 53 10.05 8.77 -4.02
C VAL A 53 10.57 8.18 -2.71
N MET A 54 10.07 7.01 -2.31
CA MET A 54 10.57 6.31 -1.12
C MET A 54 12.03 5.90 -1.29
N ASP A 55 12.39 5.31 -2.43
CA ASP A 55 13.75 4.88 -2.73
C ASP A 55 14.75 6.04 -2.65
N GLY A 56 14.42 7.18 -3.27
CA GLY A 56 15.25 8.39 -3.22
C GLY A 56 15.39 9.00 -1.82
N GLN A 57 14.39 8.85 -0.94
CA GLN A 57 14.53 9.20 0.47
C GLN A 57 15.43 8.20 1.20
N LEU A 58 15.19 6.90 1.00
CA LEU A 58 15.87 5.79 1.66
C LEU A 58 17.33 5.62 1.20
N ALA A 59 17.72 6.27 0.11
CA ALA A 59 19.12 6.47 -0.25
C ALA A 59 19.88 7.32 0.79
N LYS A 60 19.19 8.24 1.47
CA LYS A 60 19.77 9.24 2.37
C LYS A 60 19.67 8.85 3.85
N THR A 61 18.66 8.05 4.20
CA THR A 61 18.36 7.65 5.57
C THR A 61 17.98 6.18 5.65
N PRO A 62 18.27 5.48 6.76
CA PRO A 62 17.94 4.05 6.88
C PRO A 62 16.41 3.80 6.91
N PHE A 63 15.65 4.75 7.48
CA PHE A 63 14.19 4.76 7.52
C PHE A 63 13.62 6.07 6.96
N LEU A 64 12.31 6.15 6.70
CA LEU A 64 11.69 7.29 6.00
C LEU A 64 11.91 8.63 6.72
N ALA A 65 11.82 8.63 8.05
CA ALA A 65 12.01 9.83 8.88
C ALA A 65 13.42 9.96 9.50
N GLY A 66 14.37 9.13 9.06
CA GLY A 66 15.68 8.96 9.69
C GLY A 66 15.75 7.65 10.48
N GLU A 67 15.06 7.63 11.63
CA GLU A 67 14.94 6.47 12.51
C GLU A 67 13.59 5.74 12.28
N TYR A 68 13.51 4.46 12.66
CA TYR A 68 12.28 3.67 12.52
C TYR A 68 11.12 4.30 13.29
N SER A 69 10.00 4.50 12.62
CA SER A 69 8.90 5.31 13.15
C SER A 69 7.53 4.80 12.68
N ILE A 70 6.47 5.48 13.13
CA ILE A 70 5.09 5.21 12.66
C ILE A 70 4.91 5.49 11.16
N ALA A 71 5.77 6.29 10.54
CA ALA A 71 5.73 6.49 9.09
C ALA A 71 6.11 5.20 8.35
N ASP A 72 7.13 4.49 8.83
CA ASP A 72 7.57 3.21 8.27
C ASP A 72 6.51 2.13 8.51
N ILE A 73 5.94 2.09 9.71
CA ILE A 73 4.83 1.18 10.07
C ILE A 73 3.62 1.41 9.15
N ALA A 74 3.31 2.67 8.83
CA ALA A 74 2.18 3.00 7.94
C ALA A 74 2.47 2.67 6.48
N CYS A 75 3.71 2.84 6.00
CA CYS A 75 4.07 2.58 4.60
C CYS A 75 4.28 1.09 4.32
N TYR A 76 4.90 0.34 5.24
CA TYR A 76 5.34 -1.04 4.99
C TYR A 76 4.24 -1.97 4.49
N PRO A 77 3.03 -2.01 5.08
CA PRO A 77 1.96 -2.88 4.59
C PRO A 77 1.52 -2.58 3.15
N TRP A 78 1.73 -1.36 2.66
CA TRP A 78 1.43 -0.99 1.27
C TRP A 78 2.51 -1.42 0.28
N ILE A 79 3.72 -1.74 0.74
CA ILE A 79 4.82 -2.25 -0.09
C ILE A 79 4.83 -3.78 -0.14
N VAL A 80 4.29 -4.47 0.87
CA VAL A 80 4.22 -5.94 0.91
C VAL A 80 3.64 -6.56 -0.38
N PRO A 81 2.52 -6.07 -0.94
CA PRO A 81 2.00 -6.61 -2.20
C PRO A 81 2.62 -5.93 -3.43
N HIS A 82 3.93 -5.67 -3.46
CA HIS A 82 4.58 -4.96 -4.58
C HIS A 82 4.45 -5.71 -5.92
N GLU A 83 4.58 -7.05 -5.92
CA GLU A 83 4.44 -7.87 -7.13
C GLU A 83 3.02 -7.76 -7.71
N ASP A 84 2.02 -7.81 -6.83
CA ASP A 84 0.61 -7.61 -7.14
C ASP A 84 0.28 -6.20 -7.66
N GLN A 85 1.12 -5.22 -7.30
CA GLN A 85 1.06 -3.85 -7.80
C GLN A 85 1.82 -3.67 -9.12
N GLY A 86 2.44 -4.73 -9.64
CA GLY A 86 3.26 -4.71 -10.84
C GLY A 86 4.57 -3.96 -10.66
N GLN A 87 5.14 -3.97 -9.45
CA GLN A 87 6.42 -3.35 -9.12
C GLN A 87 7.47 -4.41 -8.80
N ASP A 88 8.66 -4.27 -9.37
CA ASP A 88 9.84 -5.04 -9.00
C ASP A 88 10.70 -4.23 -8.01
N LEU A 89 10.91 -4.76 -6.79
CA LEU A 89 11.76 -4.10 -5.82
C LEU A 89 13.24 -4.06 -6.23
N HIS A 90 13.67 -4.86 -7.21
CA HIS A 90 15.02 -4.75 -7.76
C HIS A 90 15.27 -3.41 -8.48
N ASP A 91 14.23 -2.75 -8.97
CA ASP A 91 14.31 -1.40 -9.55
C ASP A 91 14.49 -0.29 -8.48
N PHE A 92 14.28 -0.64 -7.20
CA PHE A 92 14.30 0.29 -6.06
C PHE A 92 15.20 -0.27 -4.93
N PRO A 93 16.54 -0.26 -5.10
CA PRO A 93 17.45 -0.98 -4.20
C PRO A 93 17.42 -0.50 -2.75
N HIS A 94 17.18 0.79 -2.50
CA HIS A 94 17.09 1.33 -1.15
C HIS A 94 15.74 1.04 -0.50
N LEU A 95 14.67 1.03 -1.28
CA LEU A 95 13.35 0.55 -0.85
C LEU A 95 13.39 -0.95 -0.54
N LYS A 96 14.03 -1.77 -1.37
CA LYS A 96 14.22 -3.20 -1.12
C LYS A 96 14.96 -3.48 0.18
N ARG A 97 16.07 -2.79 0.42
CA ARG A 97 16.82 -2.87 1.69
C ARG A 97 15.93 -2.51 2.89
N TRP A 98 15.19 -1.41 2.80
CA TRP A 98 14.26 -0.98 3.85
C TRP A 98 13.15 -2.01 4.09
N PHE A 99 12.60 -2.58 3.01
CA PHE A 99 11.57 -3.60 3.05
C PHE A 99 12.05 -4.84 3.81
N GLU A 100 13.22 -5.38 3.45
CA GLU A 100 13.83 -6.55 4.10
C GLU A 100 14.18 -6.28 5.57
N ALA A 101 14.67 -5.07 5.88
CA ALA A 101 14.98 -4.65 7.24
C ALA A 101 13.73 -4.59 8.14
N ILE A 102 12.56 -4.23 7.59
CA ILE A 102 11.29 -4.23 8.34
C ILE A 102 10.69 -5.64 8.40
N HIS A 103 10.73 -6.38 7.30
CA HIS A 103 10.23 -7.75 7.20
C HIS A 103 10.86 -8.66 8.27
N SER A 104 12.17 -8.53 8.48
CA SER A 104 12.92 -9.32 9.47
C SER A 104 12.67 -8.95 10.94
N ARG A 105 11.86 -7.92 11.23
CA ARG A 105 11.59 -7.50 12.61
C ARG A 105 10.69 -8.51 13.31
N PRO A 106 11.05 -8.98 14.52
CA PRO A 106 10.22 -9.95 15.26
C PRO A 106 8.77 -9.49 15.49
N ALA A 107 8.54 -8.18 15.69
CA ALA A 107 7.19 -7.64 15.86
C ALA A 107 6.36 -7.69 14.57
N VAL A 108 6.99 -7.47 13.41
CA VAL A 108 6.33 -7.56 12.10
C VAL A 108 5.97 -9.01 11.80
N ILE A 109 6.92 -9.94 11.98
CA ILE A 109 6.68 -11.37 11.82
C ILE A 109 5.50 -11.84 12.67
N ARG A 110 5.46 -11.46 13.97
CA ARG A 110 4.33 -11.79 14.85
C ARG A 110 3.00 -11.19 14.38
N ALA A 111 3.01 -9.95 13.88
CA ALA A 111 1.80 -9.29 13.39
C ALA A 111 1.21 -10.01 12.18
N TYR A 112 2.05 -10.39 11.21
CA TYR A 112 1.60 -11.14 10.03
C TYR A 112 1.15 -12.57 10.40
N ALA A 113 1.85 -13.25 11.30
CA ALA A 113 1.41 -14.55 11.81
C ALA A 113 0.04 -14.48 12.51
N ALA A 114 -0.23 -13.41 13.27
CA ALA A 114 -1.54 -13.18 13.88
C ALA A 114 -2.63 -12.82 12.86
N GLY A 115 -2.25 -12.22 11.73
CA GLY A 115 -3.13 -11.87 10.62
C GLY A 115 -3.48 -13.03 9.69
N ALA A 116 -2.62 -14.04 9.59
CA ALA A 116 -2.76 -15.16 8.66
C ALA A 116 -4.13 -15.87 8.69
N PRO A 117 -4.79 -16.11 9.85
CA PRO A 117 -6.13 -16.71 9.87
C PRO A 117 -7.23 -15.86 9.21
N TYR A 118 -6.99 -14.56 9.01
CA TYR A 118 -7.92 -13.61 8.41
C TYR A 118 -7.59 -13.30 6.95
N GLU A 119 -6.53 -13.89 6.39
CA GLU A 119 -6.22 -13.74 4.98
C GLU A 119 -7.31 -14.38 4.12
N ARG A 120 -7.71 -13.66 3.07
CA ARG A 120 -8.73 -14.18 2.15
C ARG A 120 -8.13 -15.27 1.29
N SER A 121 -8.73 -16.46 1.34
CA SER A 121 -8.36 -17.61 0.52
C SER A 121 -8.79 -17.51 -0.95
N ARG A 122 -9.63 -16.53 -1.30
CA ARG A 122 -10.10 -16.29 -2.68
C ARG A 122 -9.97 -14.82 -3.09
N LEU A 123 -9.64 -14.63 -4.36
CA LEU A 123 -9.50 -13.30 -5.00
C LEU A 123 -10.85 -12.68 -5.34
N ASP A 124 -11.80 -13.49 -5.79
CA ASP A 124 -13.13 -13.02 -6.15
C ASP A 124 -13.98 -12.71 -4.92
N PHE A 125 -14.86 -11.73 -5.05
CA PHE A 125 -15.86 -11.37 -4.05
C PHE A 125 -17.21 -11.97 -4.41
N THR A 126 -17.94 -12.49 -3.42
CA THR A 126 -19.36 -12.81 -3.55
C THR A 126 -20.16 -11.55 -3.87
N ALA A 127 -21.37 -11.70 -4.41
CA ALA A 127 -22.26 -10.56 -4.67
C ALA A 127 -22.49 -9.71 -3.41
N LEU A 128 -22.72 -10.34 -2.25
CA LEU A 128 -22.89 -9.65 -0.98
C LEU A 128 -21.64 -8.87 -0.55
N GLU A 129 -20.45 -9.45 -0.71
CA GLU A 129 -19.20 -8.74 -0.37
C GLU A 129 -18.94 -7.57 -1.32
N ARG A 130 -19.25 -7.71 -2.61
CA ARG A 130 -19.14 -6.60 -3.56
C ARG A 130 -20.09 -5.47 -3.18
N GLU A 131 -21.31 -5.80 -2.79
CA GLU A 131 -22.30 -4.83 -2.32
C GLU A 131 -21.80 -4.11 -1.06
N ILE A 132 -21.34 -4.86 -0.05
CA ILE A 132 -20.83 -4.29 1.20
C ILE A 132 -19.61 -3.39 0.98
N LEU A 133 -18.67 -3.79 0.12
CA LEU A 133 -17.39 -3.09 -0.07
C LEU A 133 -17.44 -1.97 -1.10
N PHE A 134 -18.27 -2.10 -2.14
CA PHE A 134 -18.28 -1.21 -3.31
C PHE A 134 -19.66 -0.64 -3.66
N GLY A 135 -20.74 -1.15 -3.07
CA GLY A 135 -22.12 -0.69 -3.28
C GLY A 135 -22.53 0.49 -2.40
N GLN A 136 -21.67 0.95 -1.50
CA GLN A 136 -21.96 2.06 -0.60
C GLN A 136 -22.11 3.37 -1.38
N SER A 137 -23.28 4.01 -1.29
CA SER A 137 -23.57 5.30 -1.92
C SER A 137 -24.23 6.26 -0.92
N THR A 138 -24.26 7.55 -1.26
CA THR A 138 -24.97 8.56 -0.47
C THR A 138 -26.49 8.45 -0.60
N GLU A 139 -26.99 7.68 -1.57
CA GLU A 139 -28.41 7.41 -1.73
C GLU A 139 -28.84 6.34 -0.71
N ARG A 140 -29.37 6.79 0.44
CA ARG A 140 -29.99 5.89 1.40
C ARG A 140 -31.27 5.32 0.80
N GLY A 141 -31.23 4.04 0.39
CA GLY A 141 -32.41 3.19 0.26
C GLY A 141 -33.50 3.71 -0.70
N GLY A 142 -33.32 3.45 -1.98
CA GLY A 142 -34.44 3.33 -2.92
C GLY A 142 -34.26 2.01 -3.65
N ALA A 143 -35.21 1.10 -3.51
CA ALA A 143 -35.22 -0.19 -4.18
C ALA A 143 -34.85 -0.05 -5.68
N LYS A 144 -34.01 -0.97 -6.16
CA LYS A 144 -34.13 -1.47 -7.52
C LYS A 144 -35.03 -2.69 -7.50
#